data_AF-A0A947TFT2-F1
#
_entry.id   AF-A0A947TFT2-F1
#
_cell.length_a   1.000
_cell.length_b   1.000
_cell.length_c   1.000
_cell.angle_alpha   90.00
_cell.angle_beta   90.00
_cell.angle_gamma   90.00
#
_symmetry.space_group_name_H-M   'P 1'
#
loop_
_entity.id
_entity.type
_entity.pdbx_description
1 polymer ?
#
loop_
_entity_poly.entity_id
_entity_poly.type
_entity_poly.pdbx_seq_one_letter_code
_entity_poly.pdbx_strand_id
1 'polypeptide(L)'
;MRKSIAPLAALALAACQPGADDEPTTVVAEEPAPPAGGPVATPTPEPAPPGAERPERQQLLPAGEYRVAGADGADIDLGHGISLSVSEDTIALASQCVAPRWTYRHVDGRLRTEAIVEPICDRGRYPAEEAIIAVLDDPRQVTRTPANGIHIEGGGHSMTLFSQ
;
A
#
# COMPACT_ATOMS: atom_id res chain seq x y z
N MET A 1 30.98 -24.32 -24.21
CA MET A 1 29.89 -24.07 -25.18
C MET A 1 29.04 -25.33 -25.33
N ARG A 2 27.87 -25.41 -24.68
CA ARG A 2 26.83 -26.38 -25.01
C ARG A 2 25.47 -25.72 -24.83
N LYS A 3 24.84 -25.44 -25.96
CA LYS A 3 23.46 -24.95 -26.11
C LYS A 3 22.51 -26.14 -25.88
N SER A 4 21.52 -25.96 -25.03
CA SER A 4 20.31 -26.78 -25.04
C SER A 4 19.11 -25.85 -25.18
N ILE A 5 18.33 -26.11 -26.22
CA ILE A 5 17.14 -25.40 -26.67
C ILE A 5 15.95 -26.36 -26.46
N ALA A 6 14.78 -25.75 -26.20
CA ALA A 6 13.40 -26.24 -26.41
C ALA A 6 12.62 -26.65 -25.14
N PRO A 7 11.26 -26.63 -25.18
CA PRO A 7 10.34 -25.85 -26.01
C PRO A 7 9.29 -25.04 -25.21
N LEU A 8 8.70 -24.06 -25.91
CA LEU A 8 7.46 -23.37 -25.55
C LEU A 8 6.29 -24.37 -25.39
N ALA A 9 5.52 -24.21 -24.32
CA ALA A 9 4.15 -24.71 -24.23
C ALA A 9 3.20 -23.50 -24.12
N ALA A 10 2.39 -23.30 -25.17
CA ALA A 10 1.27 -22.37 -25.20
C ALA A 10 -0.02 -23.15 -24.89
N LEU A 11 -0.87 -22.65 -23.99
CA LEU A 11 -2.27 -23.00 -23.69
C LEU A 11 -2.72 -22.02 -22.60
N ALA A 12 -3.91 -21.45 -22.50
CA ALA A 12 -5.09 -21.29 -23.34
C ALA A 12 -5.86 -20.10 -22.72
N LEU A 13 -6.41 -19.21 -23.55
CA LEU A 13 -7.23 -18.09 -23.11
C LEU A 13 -8.60 -18.60 -22.65
N ALA A 14 -8.95 -18.39 -21.39
CA ALA A 14 -10.34 -18.48 -20.90
C ALA A 14 -10.90 -17.05 -20.82
N ALA A 15 -11.79 -16.72 -21.75
CA ALA A 15 -12.58 -15.49 -21.75
C ALA A 15 -13.89 -15.72 -20.98
N CYS A 16 -14.16 -14.92 -19.95
CA CYS A 16 -15.48 -14.77 -19.34
C CYS A 16 -15.86 -13.28 -19.37
N GLN A 17 -16.93 -12.98 -20.10
CA GLN A 17 -17.72 -11.74 -20.10
C GLN A 17 -19.20 -12.16 -20.03
N PRO A 18 -20.16 -11.24 -19.78
CA PRO A 18 -20.42 -10.49 -18.56
C PRO A 18 -21.83 -10.84 -18.01
N GLY A 19 -22.06 -10.66 -16.70
CA GLY A 19 -23.40 -10.71 -16.11
C GLY A 19 -23.96 -9.31 -15.99
N ALA A 20 -24.92 -8.96 -16.84
CA ALA A 20 -25.78 -7.80 -16.69
C ALA A 20 -26.98 -8.23 -15.83
N ASP A 21 -27.18 -7.57 -14.69
CA ASP A 21 -28.36 -7.75 -13.86
C ASP A 21 -29.13 -6.42 -13.78
N ASP A 22 -30.25 -6.44 -14.50
CA ASP A 22 -31.51 -5.73 -14.39
C ASP A 22 -31.72 -4.78 -13.18
N GLU A 23 -32.13 -3.55 -13.51
CA GLU A 23 -32.81 -2.63 -12.60
C GLU A 23 -34.20 -3.14 -12.23
N PRO A 24 -34.66 -2.85 -10.99
CA PRO A 24 -36.07 -2.52 -10.80
C PRO A 24 -36.28 -1.09 -10.31
N THR A 25 -37.04 -0.35 -11.14
CA THR A 25 -37.76 0.88 -10.85
C THR A 25 -38.50 0.84 -9.51
N THR A 26 -38.37 1.89 -8.69
CA THR A 26 -39.37 2.23 -7.67
C THR A 26 -39.74 3.71 -7.76
N VAL A 27 -40.98 3.95 -8.16
CA VAL A 27 -41.69 5.24 -8.18
C VAL A 27 -42.36 5.42 -6.82
N VAL A 28 -42.06 6.46 -6.05
CA VAL A 28 -42.95 6.92 -4.96
C VAL A 28 -42.84 8.43 -4.69
N ALA A 29 -44.01 9.06 -4.74
CA ALA A 29 -44.51 10.26 -4.04
C ALA A 29 -43.93 11.66 -4.37
N GLU A 30 -44.74 12.39 -5.13
CA GLU A 30 -44.88 13.84 -5.11
C GLU A 30 -45.56 14.27 -3.79
N GLU A 31 -44.90 15.10 -2.99
CA GLU A 31 -45.39 15.67 -1.73
C GLU A 31 -45.44 17.22 -1.85
N PRO A 32 -46.47 17.92 -1.31
CA PRO A 32 -46.88 19.24 -1.78
C PRO A 32 -46.03 20.42 -1.28
N ALA A 33 -46.07 21.49 -2.08
CA ALA A 33 -45.29 22.72 -1.90
C ALA A 33 -45.66 23.53 -0.64
N PRO A 34 -44.67 24.04 0.12
CA PRO A 34 -44.85 25.13 1.07
C PRO A 34 -44.71 26.52 0.41
N PRO A 35 -45.27 27.58 1.04
CA PRO A 35 -45.46 28.90 0.43
C PRO A 35 -44.20 29.79 0.38
N ALA A 36 -44.31 30.80 -0.49
CA ALA A 36 -43.33 31.82 -0.83
C ALA A 36 -42.64 32.50 0.37
N GLY A 37 -41.33 32.27 0.50
CA GLY A 37 -40.37 33.14 1.16
C GLY A 37 -39.51 33.84 0.10
N GLY A 38 -39.39 35.17 0.18
CA GLY A 38 -38.70 35.99 -0.82
C GLY A 38 -37.22 35.61 -1.04
N PRO A 39 -36.63 36.04 -2.18
CA PRO A 39 -35.26 35.70 -2.52
C PRO A 39 -34.29 36.38 -1.55
N VAL A 40 -33.78 35.63 -0.57
CA VAL A 40 -32.54 35.96 0.10
C VAL A 40 -31.43 35.62 -0.90
N ALA A 41 -30.68 36.63 -1.33
CA ALA A 41 -29.52 36.44 -2.19
C ALA A 41 -28.49 35.59 -1.45
N THR A 42 -28.47 34.29 -1.74
CA THR A 42 -27.34 33.42 -1.40
C THR A 42 -26.12 33.99 -2.10
N PRO A 43 -25.01 34.31 -1.40
CA PRO A 43 -23.78 34.61 -2.11
C PRO A 43 -23.42 33.38 -2.93
N THR A 44 -23.40 33.52 -4.25
CA THR A 44 -22.85 32.53 -5.17
C THR A 44 -21.46 32.16 -4.65
N PRO A 45 -21.19 30.88 -4.29
CA PRO A 45 -19.84 30.46 -3.95
C PRO A 45 -18.97 30.74 -5.17
N GLU A 46 -18.00 31.64 -5.00
CA GLU A 46 -16.96 31.88 -5.99
C GLU A 46 -16.30 30.53 -6.30
N PRO A 47 -16.30 30.08 -7.57
CA PRO A 47 -15.68 28.81 -7.92
C PRO A 47 -14.22 28.85 -7.50
N ALA A 48 -13.85 27.95 -6.58
CA ALA A 48 -12.47 27.75 -6.19
C ALA A 48 -11.61 27.61 -7.45
N PRO A 49 -10.44 28.28 -7.53
CA PRO A 49 -9.62 28.23 -8.73
C PRO A 49 -9.30 26.76 -9.07
N PRO A 50 -9.54 26.32 -10.31
CA PRO A 50 -9.12 25.00 -10.74
C PRO A 50 -7.59 24.94 -10.72
N GLY A 51 -7.03 23.92 -10.05
CA GLY A 51 -5.65 23.53 -10.26
C GLY A 51 -4.59 24.16 -9.36
N ALA A 52 -4.85 24.32 -8.06
CA ALA A 52 -3.76 24.08 -7.11
C ALA A 52 -3.60 22.57 -6.96
N GLU A 53 -3.07 21.90 -8.00
CA GLU A 53 -2.52 20.56 -7.87
C GLU A 53 -1.46 20.67 -6.79
N ARG A 54 -1.83 20.24 -5.57
CA ARG A 54 -0.89 20.12 -4.47
C ARG A 54 0.23 19.24 -5.03
N PRO A 55 1.49 19.71 -5.07
CA PRO A 55 2.58 18.91 -5.62
C PRO A 55 2.46 17.54 -4.99
N GLU A 56 2.31 16.51 -5.82
CA GLU A 56 2.30 15.12 -5.37
C GLU A 56 3.56 14.97 -4.54
N ARG A 57 3.39 15.03 -3.22
CA ARG A 57 4.49 14.80 -2.30
C ARG A 57 4.91 13.39 -2.63
N GLN A 58 6.08 13.24 -3.24
CA GLN A 58 6.60 11.93 -3.62
C GLN A 58 6.46 11.03 -2.40
N GLN A 59 5.49 10.13 -2.49
CA GLN A 59 5.13 9.27 -1.39
C GLN A 59 6.26 8.26 -1.32
N LEU A 60 7.07 8.38 -0.26
CA LEU A 60 8.30 7.61 -0.14
C LEU A 60 7.99 6.11 -0.14
N LEU A 61 6.89 5.76 0.53
CA LEU A 61 6.31 4.43 0.53
C LEU A 61 4.82 4.55 0.14
N PRO A 62 4.46 4.34 -1.14
CA PRO A 62 3.07 4.37 -1.60
C PRO A 62 2.26 3.22 -1.00
N ALA A 63 0.94 3.39 -0.92
CA ALA A 63 0.03 2.30 -0.58
C ALA A 63 0.14 1.16 -1.61
N GLY A 64 0.01 -0.08 -1.15
CA GLY A 64 0.12 -1.28 -1.99
C GLY A 64 0.66 -2.50 -1.25
N GLU A 65 0.78 -3.59 -2.00
CA GLU A 65 1.34 -4.85 -1.53
C GLU A 65 2.78 -5.01 -2.02
N TYR A 66 3.66 -5.41 -1.12
CA TYR A 66 5.08 -5.54 -1.38
C TYR A 66 5.59 -6.92 -0.95
N ARG A 67 6.50 -7.49 -1.74
CA ARG A 67 7.39 -8.56 -1.27
C ARG A 67 8.64 -7.93 -0.67
N VAL A 68 9.11 -8.47 0.45
CA VAL A 68 10.44 -8.17 0.96
C VAL A 68 11.44 -9.08 0.25
N ALA A 69 12.32 -8.49 -0.56
CA ALA A 69 13.30 -9.25 -1.34
C ALA A 69 14.60 -9.51 -0.58
N GLY A 70 14.98 -8.61 0.33
CA GLY A 70 16.20 -8.74 1.11
C GLY A 70 16.24 -7.85 2.34
N ALA A 71 17.10 -8.22 3.28
CA ALA A 71 17.42 -7.47 4.49
C ALA A 71 18.94 -7.44 4.68
N ASP A 72 19.49 -6.30 5.09
CA ASP A 72 20.93 -6.09 5.32
C ASP A 72 21.82 -6.50 4.14
N GLY A 73 21.33 -6.27 2.92
CA GLY A 73 22.04 -6.61 1.68
C GLY A 73 22.05 -8.10 1.33
N ALA A 74 21.39 -8.95 2.12
CA ALA A 74 21.19 -10.36 1.83
C ALA A 74 19.77 -10.64 1.32
N ASP A 75 19.64 -11.58 0.39
CA ASP A 75 18.33 -12.07 -0.07
C ASP A 75 17.62 -12.85 1.04
N ILE A 76 16.29 -12.82 1.04
CA ILE A 76 15.49 -13.64 1.96
C ILE A 76 15.47 -15.10 1.48
N ASP A 77 16.27 -15.95 2.10
CA ASP A 77 16.28 -17.41 1.88
C ASP A 77 15.57 -18.14 3.04
N LEU A 78 14.24 -18.05 3.04
CA LEU A 78 13.37 -18.74 4.00
C LEU A 78 12.46 -19.71 3.24
N GLY A 79 11.94 -20.73 3.96
CA GLY A 79 10.95 -21.65 3.42
C GLY A 79 9.59 -21.00 3.10
N HIS A 80 9.43 -19.70 3.35
CA HIS A 80 8.24 -18.90 3.10
C HIS A 80 8.63 -17.46 2.74
N GLY A 81 7.73 -16.75 2.05
CA GLY A 81 7.93 -15.34 1.73
C GLY A 81 7.57 -14.42 2.89
N ILE A 82 8.17 -13.23 2.90
CA ILE A 82 7.78 -12.12 3.78
C ILE A 82 7.12 -11.04 2.91
N SER A 83 5.91 -10.61 3.29
CA SER A 83 5.19 -9.53 2.61
C SER A 83 4.96 -8.34 3.52
N LEU A 84 4.78 -7.18 2.90
CA LEU A 84 4.50 -5.93 3.58
C LEU A 84 3.32 -5.25 2.86
N SER A 85 2.23 -5.02 3.59
CA SER A 85 1.03 -4.36 3.11
C SER A 85 1.01 -2.94 3.64
N VAL A 86 0.83 -1.95 2.75
CA VAL A 86 0.78 -0.53 3.09
C VAL A 86 -0.59 0.00 2.74
N SER A 87 -1.35 0.41 3.75
CA SER A 87 -2.62 1.14 3.59
C SER A 87 -2.38 2.66 3.66
N GLU A 88 -3.46 3.44 3.80
CA GLU A 88 -3.37 4.90 3.96
C GLU A 88 -2.52 5.32 5.17
N ASP A 89 -2.63 4.58 6.28
CA ASP A 89 -2.05 4.96 7.58
C ASP A 89 -1.36 3.80 8.31
N THR A 90 -1.41 2.58 7.77
CA THR A 90 -0.87 1.38 8.42
C THR A 90 0.14 0.67 7.51
N ILE A 91 1.23 0.19 8.12
CA ILE A 91 2.13 -0.82 7.55
C ILE A 91 1.89 -2.13 8.30
N ALA A 92 1.64 -3.22 7.59
CA ALA A 92 1.52 -4.56 8.16
C ALA A 92 2.56 -5.49 7.56
N LEU A 93 3.36 -6.13 8.41
CA LEU A 93 4.26 -7.21 8.00
C LEU A 93 3.51 -8.53 8.09
N ALA A 94 3.76 -9.46 7.16
CA ALA A 94 3.31 -10.83 7.28
C ALA A 94 4.43 -11.82 6.96
N SER A 95 4.76 -12.65 7.95
CA SER A 95 5.71 -13.75 7.84
C SER A 95 5.22 -14.94 8.66
N GLN A 96 4.42 -15.81 8.03
CA GLN A 96 3.65 -16.85 8.71
C GLN A 96 2.79 -16.27 9.84
N CYS A 97 3.12 -16.55 11.10
CA CYS A 97 2.40 -16.06 12.28
C CYS A 97 3.03 -14.79 12.89
N VAL A 98 4.18 -14.33 12.40
CA VAL A 98 4.79 -13.05 12.79
C VAL A 98 4.15 -11.95 11.95
N ALA A 99 3.26 -11.17 12.57
CA ALA A 99 2.46 -10.16 11.90
C ALA A 99 2.39 -8.80 12.64
N PRO A 100 3.54 -8.17 12.97
CA PRO A 100 3.55 -6.85 13.58
C PRO A 100 2.97 -5.79 12.63
N ARG A 101 2.42 -4.74 13.23
CA ARG A 101 1.83 -3.60 12.52
C ARG A 101 2.36 -2.29 13.08
N TRP A 102 2.37 -1.27 12.22
CA TRP A 102 2.72 0.10 12.59
C TRP A 102 1.67 1.05 12.02
N THR A 103 1.32 2.09 12.77
CA THR A 103 0.79 3.29 12.12
C THR A 103 1.94 4.07 11.51
N TYR A 104 1.70 4.81 10.43
CA TYR A 104 2.75 5.61 9.82
C TYR A 104 2.25 6.96 9.28
N ARG A 105 3.18 7.90 9.15
CA ARG A 105 2.95 9.20 8.50
C ARG A 105 4.22 9.71 7.85
N HIS A 106 4.06 10.57 6.86
CA HIS A 106 5.16 11.31 6.24
C HIS A 106 5.30 12.68 6.92
N VAL A 107 6.43 12.93 7.59
CA VAL A 107 6.74 14.18 8.29
C VAL A 107 8.07 14.70 7.78
N ASP A 108 8.10 15.93 7.27
CA ASP A 108 9.31 16.59 6.76
C ASP A 108 10.10 15.74 5.74
N GLY A 109 9.37 15.06 4.84
CA GLY A 109 9.98 14.18 3.84
C GLY A 109 10.63 12.93 4.43
N ARG A 110 10.17 12.47 5.61
CA ARG A 110 10.62 11.23 6.25
C ARG A 110 9.45 10.35 6.63
N LEU A 111 9.64 9.04 6.55
CA LEU A 111 8.74 8.06 7.09
C LEU A 111 8.85 8.06 8.62
N ARG A 112 7.72 8.15 9.32
CA ARG A 112 7.63 7.99 10.77
C ARG A 112 6.63 6.89 11.06
N THR A 113 6.99 5.99 11.95
CA THR A 113 6.21 4.81 12.31
C THR A 113 6.00 4.76 13.81
N GLU A 114 4.92 4.12 14.23
CA GLU A 114 4.62 3.82 15.63
C GLU A 114 4.02 2.41 15.71
N ALA A 115 4.68 1.53 16.47
CA ALA A 115 4.28 0.14 16.59
C ALA A 115 2.90 0.01 17.25
N ILE A 116 2.05 -0.83 16.66
CA ILE A 116 0.77 -1.23 17.23
C ILE A 116 1.03 -2.46 18.10
N VAL A 117 0.87 -2.32 19.40
CA VAL A 117 1.15 -3.40 20.36
C VAL A 117 -0.06 -4.33 20.44
N GLU A 118 0.07 -5.49 19.80
CA GLU A 118 -0.95 -6.54 19.77
C GLU A 118 -0.31 -7.89 20.06
N PRO A 119 -1.07 -8.86 20.62
CA PRO A 119 -0.56 -10.21 20.79
C PRO A 119 -0.29 -10.84 19.41
N ILE A 120 0.99 -11.11 19.14
CA ILE A 120 1.44 -11.84 17.96
C ILE A 120 2.07 -13.17 18.38
N CYS A 121 2.28 -14.05 17.40
CA CYS A 121 2.96 -15.32 17.60
C CYS A 121 4.38 -15.09 18.14
N ASP A 122 4.70 -15.71 19.28
CA ASP A 122 6.03 -15.69 19.88
C ASP A 122 6.86 -16.92 19.48
N ARG A 123 6.86 -17.22 18.17
CA ARG A 123 7.93 -18.06 17.64
C ARG A 123 9.16 -17.17 17.55
N GLY A 124 10.31 -17.67 17.98
CA GLY A 124 11.58 -16.96 17.76
C GLY A 124 11.65 -16.45 16.32
N ARG A 125 12.10 -15.20 16.17
CA ARG A 125 12.16 -14.54 14.88
C ARG A 125 13.41 -14.96 14.11
N TYR A 126 13.30 -15.05 12.80
CA TYR A 126 14.45 -15.22 11.93
C TYR A 126 15.28 -13.92 11.90
N PRO A 127 16.59 -13.98 11.64
CA PRO A 127 17.43 -12.77 11.55
C PRO A 127 16.88 -11.71 10.58
N ALA A 128 16.34 -12.15 9.44
CA ALA A 128 15.70 -11.25 8.48
C ALA A 128 14.46 -10.54 9.04
N GLU A 129 13.64 -11.23 9.85
CA GLU A 129 12.45 -10.64 10.46
C GLU A 129 12.84 -9.58 11.49
N GLU A 130 13.87 -9.85 12.29
CA GLU A 130 14.39 -8.87 13.26
C GLU A 130 14.94 -7.62 12.55
N ALA A 131 15.70 -7.81 11.46
CA ALA A 131 16.20 -6.69 10.67
C ALA A 131 15.05 -5.85 10.08
N ILE A 132 14.03 -6.48 9.50
CA ILE A 132 12.87 -5.78 8.94
C ILE A 132 12.10 -5.01 10.03
N ILE A 133 11.88 -5.63 11.19
CA ILE A 133 11.21 -4.99 12.33
C ILE A 133 12.02 -3.80 12.81
N ALA A 134 13.35 -3.93 12.96
CA ALA A 134 14.21 -2.83 13.36
C ALA A 134 14.22 -1.67 12.35
N VAL A 135 14.16 -1.96 11.04
CA VAL A 135 13.98 -0.91 10.02
C VAL A 135 12.66 -0.17 10.20
N LEU A 136 11.57 -0.89 10.48
CA LEU A 136 10.23 -0.32 10.64
C LEU A 136 10.01 0.35 12.00
N ASP A 137 10.78 0.02 13.03
CA ASP A 137 10.74 0.69 14.32
C ASP A 137 11.44 2.06 14.31
N ASP A 138 12.47 2.24 13.47
CA ASP A 138 13.17 3.52 13.32
C ASP A 138 13.59 3.80 11.87
N PRO A 139 12.65 4.00 10.93
CA PRO A 139 12.96 4.29 9.54
C PRO A 139 13.64 5.66 9.41
N ARG A 140 14.78 5.68 8.71
CA ARG A 140 15.60 6.89 8.53
C ARG A 140 15.59 7.39 7.11
N GLN A 141 15.67 6.49 6.15
CA GLN A 141 15.79 6.83 4.74
C GLN A 141 14.98 5.86 3.89
N VAL A 142 14.28 6.41 2.89
CA VAL A 142 13.53 5.65 1.90
C VAL A 142 13.95 6.13 0.53
N THR A 143 14.39 5.23 -0.33
CA THR A 143 14.90 5.55 -1.68
C THR A 143 14.37 4.56 -2.72
N ARG A 144 14.35 5.00 -3.98
CA ARG A 144 14.09 4.10 -5.11
C ARG A 144 15.39 3.46 -5.58
N THR A 145 15.37 2.15 -5.81
CA THR A 145 16.51 1.44 -6.40
C THR A 145 16.48 1.54 -7.93
N PRO A 146 17.61 1.30 -8.63
CA PRO A 146 17.64 1.22 -10.09
C PRO A 146 16.73 0.12 -10.68
N ALA A 147 16.37 -0.87 -9.88
CA ALA A 147 15.45 -1.95 -10.25
C ALA A 147 13.98 -1.61 -9.96
N ASN A 148 13.65 -0.33 -9.73
CA ASN A 148 12.32 0.16 -9.33
C ASN A 148 11.80 -0.38 -7.98
N GLY A 149 12.68 -0.97 -7.16
CA GLY A 149 12.36 -1.33 -5.78
C GLY A 149 12.34 -0.12 -4.85
N ILE A 150 11.89 -0.34 -3.63
CA ILE A 150 12.00 0.63 -2.52
C ILE A 150 13.03 0.09 -1.54
N HIS A 151 14.07 0.86 -1.26
CA HIS A 151 15.06 0.56 -0.24
C HIS A 151 14.82 1.43 0.98
N ILE A 152 14.70 0.80 2.15
CA ILE A 152 14.48 1.48 3.42
C ILE A 152 15.64 1.16 4.35
N GLU A 153 16.26 2.19 4.92
CA GLU A 153 17.30 2.09 5.96
C GLU A 153 16.76 2.65 7.26
N GLY A 154 17.05 2.00 8.39
CA GLY A 154 16.53 2.37 9.70
C GLY A 154 16.99 1.41 10.79
N GLY A 155 17.06 1.88 12.04
CA GLY A 155 17.42 1.02 13.18
C GLY A 155 18.77 0.30 13.10
N GLY A 156 19.69 0.75 12.22
CA GLY A 156 20.96 0.06 11.95
C GLY A 156 20.87 -1.07 10.91
N HIS A 157 19.70 -1.24 10.30
CA HIS A 157 19.38 -2.26 9.32
C HIS A 157 18.91 -1.65 8.00
N SER A 158 18.73 -2.49 6.99
CA SER A 158 18.13 -2.12 5.71
C SER A 158 17.22 -3.21 5.16
N MET A 159 16.25 -2.82 4.33
CA MET A 159 15.42 -3.76 3.59
C MET A 159 15.11 -3.27 2.18
N THR A 160 14.84 -4.21 1.27
CA THR A 160 14.43 -3.91 -0.11
C THR A 160 13.07 -4.53 -0.41
N LEU A 161 12.15 -3.70 -0.91
CA LEU A 161 10.79 -4.04 -1.27
C LEU A 161 10.59 -3.99 -2.79
N PHE A 162 9.76 -4.88 -3.31
CA PHE A 162 9.21 -4.78 -4.66
C PHE A 162 7.69 -4.90 -4.61
N SER A 163 6.98 -4.08 -5.37
CA SER A 163 5.53 -4.18 -5.53
C SER A 163 5.15 -5.55 -6.11
N GLN A 164 4.02 -6.09 -5.65
CA GLN A 164 3.41 -7.30 -6.20
C GLN A 164 2.13 -6.98 -6.98
#